data_AF-A0A2W6CUK1-F1
#
_entry.id   AF-A0A2W6CUK1-F1
#
_cell.length_a   1.000
_cell.length_b   1.000
_cell.length_c   1.000
_cell.angle_alpha   90.00
_cell.angle_beta   90.00
_cell.angle_gamma   90.00
#
_symmetry.space_group_name_H-M   'P 1'
#
loop_
_entity.id
_entity.type
_entity.pdbx_description
1 polymer ?
#
loop_
_entity_poly.entity_id
_entity_poly.type
_entity_poly.pdbx_seq_one_letter_code
_entity_poly.pdbx_strand_id
1 'polypeptide(L)'
;MNPVSILRQRRALRWSVPTCIAGVIALAAAGVFTAEATSEKLPSKSAATLLADVQSARVTGFSGTIVAQMSLGLPSLPAIAGNGGQASLPALLSGSHTMRFWYDGPERQRLALLGTTNETDLFHSGRDLWQWDSDGHIATHTLLPAGHHGPMTVPTGRTAPATSPDLTPQQIADRLIKAITPTTVVTVAANRRVAHRAAYELVLTPRDATTLIGSVRIAVDGSTKLPIGVQVFARDNTSPAIDVSFSEVTFRRPPASNFTFTPPPGASVHQDGAVKPQGPTSEHPTKQAPQASPEAATIIGSGWTTIAEYRATPAQIAKAGGPLLSQLKAVSGPWGHGRLLESALLSALVTDDGRVFAGAVDASALYAAATTHK
;
A
#
# COMPACT_ATOMS: atom_id res chain seq x y z
N MET A 1 -14.66 -10.04 -46.37
CA MET A 1 -14.62 -9.12 -45.22
C MET A 1 -15.73 -9.52 -44.26
N ASN A 2 -15.40 -10.04 -43.07
CA ASN A 2 -16.38 -10.36 -42.02
C ASN A 2 -16.02 -9.58 -40.75
N PRO A 3 -16.97 -8.91 -40.08
CA PRO A 3 -16.70 -8.14 -38.86
C PRO A 3 -16.58 -9.06 -37.64
N VAL A 4 -15.48 -8.96 -36.88
CA VAL A 4 -15.30 -9.75 -35.66
C VAL A 4 -15.88 -9.02 -34.45
N SER A 5 -17.10 -9.45 -34.12
CA SER A 5 -17.82 -9.37 -32.84
C SER A 5 -17.20 -8.54 -31.70
N ILE A 6 -17.83 -7.39 -31.43
CA ILE A 6 -17.75 -6.68 -30.16
C ILE A 6 -18.57 -7.47 -29.12
N LEU A 7 -17.97 -8.37 -28.31
CA LEU A 7 -18.56 -8.93 -27.05
C LEU A 7 -17.65 -9.97 -26.35
N ARG A 8 -16.44 -9.59 -25.87
CA ARG A 8 -15.66 -10.52 -25.00
C ARG A 8 -14.80 -9.89 -23.89
N GLN A 9 -15.24 -8.78 -23.29
CA GLN A 9 -14.62 -8.24 -22.06
C GLN A 9 -15.66 -7.83 -21.00
N ARG A 10 -16.18 -8.81 -20.26
CA ARG A 10 -17.01 -8.60 -19.03
C ARG A 10 -16.51 -9.41 -17.82
N ARG A 11 -15.18 -9.55 -17.67
CA ARG A 11 -14.55 -10.17 -16.47
C ARG A 11 -13.66 -9.21 -15.66
N ALA A 12 -13.20 -8.09 -16.22
CA ALA A 12 -12.30 -7.15 -15.54
C ALA A 12 -12.96 -6.30 -14.44
N LEU A 13 -14.30 -6.21 -14.41
CA LEU A 13 -15.06 -5.29 -13.56
C LEU A 13 -15.38 -5.83 -12.14
N ARG A 14 -14.58 -6.75 -11.60
CA ARG A 14 -14.80 -7.39 -10.28
C ARG A 14 -13.76 -7.03 -9.21
N TRP A 15 -12.86 -6.09 -9.50
CA TRP A 15 -11.74 -5.68 -8.62
C TRP A 15 -11.84 -4.24 -8.10
N SER A 16 -12.93 -3.53 -8.36
CA SER A 16 -13.04 -2.07 -8.21
C SER A 16 -13.23 -1.56 -6.78
N VAL A 17 -13.16 -2.40 -5.75
CA VAL A 17 -13.30 -1.96 -4.34
C VAL A 17 -12.04 -2.20 -3.51
N PRO A 18 -11.45 -3.42 -3.42
CA PRO A 18 -10.21 -3.60 -2.66
C PRO A 18 -9.03 -2.82 -3.26
N THR A 19 -8.97 -2.71 -4.59
CA THR A 19 -7.86 -2.05 -5.28
C THR A 19 -7.88 -0.53 -5.19
N CYS A 20 -9.04 0.09 -4.96
CA CYS A 20 -9.13 1.55 -4.80
C CYS A 20 -8.44 2.03 -3.52
N ILE A 21 -8.24 1.15 -2.54
CA ILE A 21 -7.47 1.42 -1.32
C ILE A 21 -5.97 1.36 -1.65
N ALA A 22 -5.52 0.30 -2.34
CA ALA A 22 -4.13 0.12 -2.75
C ALA A 22 -3.58 1.25 -3.67
N GLY A 23 -4.42 1.81 -4.55
CA GLY A 23 -4.02 2.91 -5.44
C GLY A 23 -3.83 4.26 -4.73
N VAL A 24 -4.51 4.49 -3.59
CA VAL A 24 -4.34 5.69 -2.77
C VAL A 24 -3.13 5.55 -1.82
N ILE A 25 -2.80 4.32 -1.42
CA ILE A 25 -1.62 4.02 -0.59
C ILE A 25 -0.30 4.37 -1.28
N ALA A 26 -0.24 4.40 -2.62
CA ALA A 26 0.97 4.81 -3.37
C ALA A 26 1.35 6.30 -3.24
N LEU A 27 0.55 7.11 -2.55
CA LEU A 27 0.83 8.53 -2.22
C LEU A 27 0.70 8.82 -0.72
N ALA A 28 0.59 7.79 0.11
CA ALA A 28 0.37 7.90 1.54
C ALA A 28 1.52 7.26 2.33
N ALA A 29 2.42 8.13 2.78
CA ALA A 29 3.31 7.86 3.91
C ALA A 29 3.02 8.96 4.97
N ALA A 30 2.89 8.77 6.29
CA ALA A 30 2.98 7.61 7.19
C ALA A 30 3.32 8.12 8.64
N GLY A 31 2.55 8.92 9.42
CA GLY A 31 1.56 8.63 10.53
C GLY A 31 1.14 9.78 11.51
N VAL A 32 0.65 9.40 12.70
CA VAL A 32 -0.41 10.08 13.52
C VAL A 32 -0.13 11.45 14.12
N PHE A 33 -1.15 12.32 14.07
CA PHE A 33 -1.45 13.29 15.14
C PHE A 33 -2.96 13.38 15.44
N THR A 34 -3.31 13.69 16.69
CA THR A 34 -4.67 14.06 17.11
C THR A 34 -5.17 15.28 16.34
N ALA A 35 -6.41 15.22 15.85
CA ALA A 35 -7.01 16.32 15.10
C ALA A 35 -7.45 17.44 16.04
N GLU A 36 -6.79 18.60 16.00
CA GLU A 36 -7.40 19.82 16.49
C GLU A 36 -8.38 20.39 15.45
N ALA A 37 -9.57 20.76 15.91
CA ALA A 37 -10.55 21.46 15.09
C ALA A 37 -10.02 22.86 14.76
N THR A 38 -9.92 23.19 13.47
CA THR A 38 -9.37 24.48 13.03
C THR A 38 -10.44 25.57 12.93
N SER A 39 -10.13 26.77 13.40
CA SER A 39 -10.91 27.99 13.13
C SER A 39 -10.77 28.49 11.69
N GLU A 40 -9.72 28.06 10.98
CA GLU A 40 -9.46 28.39 9.57
C GLU A 40 -10.38 27.56 8.66
N LYS A 41 -11.52 28.15 8.29
CA LYS A 41 -12.58 27.47 7.53
C LYS A 41 -12.28 27.45 6.03
N LEU A 42 -11.63 26.39 5.56
CA LEU A 42 -11.50 26.11 4.12
C LEU A 42 -12.89 26.09 3.44
N PRO A 43 -13.04 26.58 2.20
CA PRO A 43 -14.30 26.55 1.45
C PRO A 43 -14.86 25.12 1.31
N SER A 44 -16.16 24.93 1.54
CA SER A 44 -16.80 23.61 1.41
C SER A 44 -16.60 23.00 0.02
N LYS A 45 -16.23 21.71 -0.05
CA LYS A 45 -16.05 20.97 -1.31
C LYS A 45 -16.83 19.66 -1.32
N SER A 46 -17.26 19.24 -2.52
CA SER A 46 -17.73 17.87 -2.74
C SER A 46 -16.53 16.91 -2.79
N ALA A 47 -16.77 15.63 -2.51
CA ALA A 47 -15.75 14.59 -2.63
C ALA A 47 -15.19 14.47 -4.07
N ALA A 48 -16.04 14.67 -5.09
CA ALA A 48 -15.63 14.61 -6.49
C ALA A 48 -14.69 15.77 -6.85
N THR A 49 -15.04 16.98 -6.42
CA THR A 49 -14.17 18.17 -6.57
C THR A 49 -12.85 17.98 -5.84
N LEU A 50 -12.86 17.37 -4.65
CA LEU A 50 -11.63 17.11 -3.88
C LEU A 50 -10.73 16.05 -4.54
N LEU A 51 -11.30 15.01 -5.16
CA LEU A 51 -10.53 14.06 -5.97
C LEU A 51 -9.94 14.70 -7.23
N ALA A 52 -10.68 15.59 -7.88
CA ALA A 52 -10.20 16.33 -9.05
C ALA A 52 -9.08 17.32 -8.69
N ASP A 53 -9.19 18.01 -7.54
CA ASP A 53 -8.13 18.82 -6.93
C ASP A 53 -6.84 17.97 -6.76
N VAL A 54 -6.92 16.76 -6.17
CA VAL A 54 -5.76 15.88 -5.96
C VAL A 54 -5.10 15.46 -7.29
N GLN A 55 -5.89 15.12 -8.31
CA GLN A 55 -5.35 14.75 -9.63
C GLN A 55 -4.74 15.94 -10.40
N SER A 56 -5.21 17.15 -10.14
CA SER A 56 -4.68 18.39 -10.71
C SER A 56 -3.55 19.00 -9.89
N ALA A 57 -3.25 18.48 -8.69
CA ALA A 57 -2.13 18.89 -7.85
C ALA A 57 -0.81 18.85 -8.64
N ARG A 58 -0.02 19.94 -8.56
CA ARG A 58 1.32 20.02 -9.15
C ARG A 58 2.26 20.61 -8.10
N VAL A 59 3.30 19.86 -7.75
CA VAL A 59 4.42 20.35 -6.94
C VAL A 59 5.72 20.13 -7.68
N THR A 60 6.58 21.14 -7.64
CA THR A 60 7.92 21.10 -8.24
C THR A 60 8.93 20.37 -7.37
N GLY A 61 8.65 20.26 -6.07
CA GLY A 61 9.40 19.46 -5.10
C GLY A 61 8.93 19.73 -3.68
N PHE A 62 9.18 18.79 -2.77
CA PHE A 62 8.90 18.94 -1.35
C PHE A 62 9.78 18.01 -0.51
N SER A 63 9.83 18.28 0.79
CA SER A 63 10.36 17.34 1.79
C SER A 63 9.55 17.39 3.08
N GLY A 64 9.65 16.34 3.89
CA GLY A 64 8.92 16.27 5.15
C GLY A 64 9.28 15.08 6.03
N THR A 65 8.77 15.10 7.26
CA THR A 65 8.90 14.07 8.28
C THR A 65 7.55 13.39 8.50
N ILE A 66 7.58 12.08 8.75
CA ILE A 66 6.49 11.16 8.48
C ILE A 66 6.35 10.16 9.66
N VAL A 67 5.24 10.30 10.42
CA VAL A 67 4.83 9.73 11.75
C VAL A 67 4.30 8.28 11.99
N ALA A 68 4.72 7.18 11.36
CA ALA A 68 3.86 6.00 11.10
C ALA A 68 3.42 5.29 12.39
N GLN A 69 2.12 5.04 12.58
CA GLN A 69 1.66 4.26 13.75
C GLN A 69 0.71 3.14 13.35
N MET A 70 1.03 1.93 13.81
CA MET A 70 0.31 0.69 13.53
C MET A 70 -0.21 0.08 14.83
N SER A 71 -1.43 0.43 15.18
CA SER A 71 -2.18 -0.02 16.36
C SER A 71 -3.10 -1.21 16.03
N LEU A 72 -2.56 -2.21 15.33
CA LEU A 72 -3.33 -3.36 14.84
C LEU A 72 -3.74 -4.37 15.91
N GLY A 73 -3.30 -4.21 17.17
CA GLY A 73 -3.51 -5.21 18.23
C GLY A 73 -2.66 -6.47 18.09
N LEU A 74 -1.68 -6.47 17.19
CA LEU A 74 -0.73 -7.56 16.99
C LEU A 74 0.41 -7.52 18.03
N PRO A 75 0.98 -8.67 18.42
CA PRO A 75 2.20 -8.70 19.21
C PRO A 75 3.34 -8.01 18.44
N SER A 76 4.29 -7.42 19.16
CA SER A 76 5.48 -6.80 18.58
C SER A 76 6.25 -7.81 17.74
N LEU A 77 6.26 -7.63 16.42
CA LEU A 77 6.97 -8.51 15.52
C LEU A 77 8.47 -8.21 15.57
N PRO A 78 9.35 -9.21 15.75
CA PRO A 78 10.79 -9.01 15.58
C PRO A 78 11.11 -8.50 14.18
N ALA A 79 12.14 -7.67 14.04
CA ALA A 79 12.67 -7.32 12.72
C ALA A 79 13.27 -8.58 12.08
N ILE A 80 12.50 -9.24 11.20
CA ILE A 80 12.93 -10.46 10.50
C ILE A 80 13.86 -10.05 9.36
N ALA A 81 15.15 -9.87 9.67
CA ALA A 81 16.17 -9.45 8.70
C ALA A 81 16.01 -10.19 7.36
N GLY A 82 15.58 -9.45 6.33
CA GLY A 82 15.47 -9.98 4.98
C GLY A 82 16.84 -10.43 4.46
N ASN A 83 16.86 -11.37 3.50
CA ASN A 83 18.09 -11.76 2.82
C ASN A 83 18.80 -10.51 2.27
N GLY A 84 19.92 -10.11 2.89
CA GLY A 84 20.72 -8.94 2.49
C GLY A 84 20.48 -7.63 3.26
N GLY A 85 20.09 -7.68 4.55
CA GLY A 85 20.05 -6.48 5.41
C GLY A 85 18.91 -5.49 5.11
N GLN A 86 17.94 -5.88 4.29
CA GLN A 86 16.87 -4.99 3.87
C GLN A 86 15.85 -4.74 5.00
N ALA A 87 15.47 -3.47 5.19
CA ALA A 87 14.35 -3.08 6.05
C ALA A 87 13.12 -3.94 5.74
N SER A 88 12.70 -4.68 6.75
CA SER A 88 11.84 -5.83 6.54
C SER A 88 10.39 -5.39 6.58
N LEU A 89 9.74 -5.33 5.41
CA LEU A 89 8.36 -4.85 5.24
C LEU A 89 7.34 -5.37 6.29
N PRO A 90 7.41 -6.62 6.80
CA PRO A 90 6.53 -7.07 7.87
C PRO A 90 6.69 -6.33 9.21
N ALA A 91 7.89 -5.83 9.54
CA ALA A 91 8.14 -5.09 10.77
C ALA A 91 7.46 -3.70 10.76
N LEU A 92 7.27 -3.11 9.57
CA LEU A 92 6.52 -1.87 9.37
C LEU A 92 5.01 -2.00 9.66
N LEU A 93 4.50 -3.22 9.89
CA LEU A 93 3.08 -3.48 10.17
C LEU A 93 2.72 -3.38 11.67
N SER A 94 3.70 -3.15 12.56
CA SER A 94 3.47 -3.02 14.00
C SER A 94 4.31 -1.90 14.60
N GLY A 95 3.78 -1.17 15.59
CA GLY A 95 4.53 -0.15 16.33
C GLY A 95 4.58 1.22 15.65
N SER A 96 5.63 2.00 15.95
CA SER A 96 5.82 3.37 15.47
C SER A 96 7.08 3.49 14.63
N HIS A 97 7.01 4.11 13.45
CA HIS A 97 8.13 4.24 12.50
C HIS A 97 8.25 5.68 12.02
N THR A 98 9.41 6.32 12.21
CA THR A 98 9.64 7.66 11.68
C THR A 98 10.32 7.57 10.33
N MET A 99 9.82 8.29 9.34
CA MET A 99 10.47 8.41 8.04
C MET A 99 10.72 9.87 7.67
N ARG A 100 11.69 10.11 6.80
CA ARG A 100 11.90 11.39 6.11
C ARG A 100 11.81 11.16 4.62
N PHE A 101 11.14 12.07 3.92
CA PHE A 101 10.91 11.96 2.49
C PHE A 101 11.32 13.23 1.77
N TRP A 102 11.87 13.07 0.56
CA TRP A 102 12.24 14.15 -0.35
C TRP A 102 11.79 13.79 -1.76
N TYR A 103 11.28 14.78 -2.49
CA TYR A 103 10.75 14.63 -3.85
C TYR A 103 11.16 15.83 -4.71
N ASP A 104 11.71 15.59 -5.91
CA ASP A 104 11.99 16.59 -6.94
C ASP A 104 11.66 16.05 -8.35
N GLY A 105 10.41 15.61 -8.50
CA GLY A 105 9.85 15.02 -9.71
C GLY A 105 9.83 13.48 -9.71
N PRO A 106 9.28 12.86 -10.76
CA PRO A 106 9.12 11.40 -10.83
C PRO A 106 10.45 10.64 -10.93
N GLU A 107 11.52 11.27 -11.38
CA GLU A 107 12.85 10.63 -11.48
C GLU A 107 13.71 10.81 -10.22
N ARG A 108 13.30 11.62 -9.23
CA ARG A 108 14.12 11.91 -8.04
C ARG A 108 13.31 11.86 -6.75
N GLN A 109 13.57 10.82 -5.95
CA GLN A 109 13.03 10.67 -4.60
C GLN A 109 14.12 10.18 -3.63
N ARG A 110 13.98 10.53 -2.35
CA ARG A 110 14.65 9.83 -1.25
C ARG A 110 13.62 9.50 -0.18
N LEU A 111 13.70 8.30 0.36
CA LEU A 111 13.04 7.90 1.59
C LEU A 111 14.11 7.45 2.58
N ALA A 112 14.05 7.93 3.82
CA ALA A 112 14.89 7.49 4.92
C ALA A 112 13.98 6.96 6.03
N LEU A 113 14.09 5.67 6.36
CA LEU A 113 13.44 5.05 7.51
C LEU A 113 14.37 5.15 8.71
N LEU A 114 13.94 5.85 9.76
CA LEU A 114 14.73 6.07 10.96
C LEU A 114 14.37 5.03 12.02
N GLY A 115 15.36 4.25 12.43
CA GLY A 115 15.35 3.48 13.67
C GLY A 115 15.87 4.31 14.84
N THR A 116 16.16 3.64 15.96
CA THR A 116 16.68 4.28 17.20
C THR A 116 18.17 4.60 17.12
N THR A 117 18.94 3.74 16.46
CA THR A 117 20.41 3.82 16.33
C THR A 117 20.90 3.57 14.90
N ASN A 118 19.98 3.34 13.97
CA ASN A 118 20.24 3.06 12.56
C ASN A 118 19.19 3.75 11.68
N GLU A 119 19.50 3.87 10.39
CA GLU A 119 18.62 4.28 9.31
C GLU A 119 18.69 3.27 8.14
N THR A 120 17.58 3.09 7.44
CA THR A 120 17.56 2.46 6.12
C THR A 120 17.09 3.47 5.08
N ASP A 121 17.95 3.78 4.13
CA ASP A 121 17.69 4.81 3.13
C ASP A 121 17.51 4.21 1.74
N LEU A 122 16.72 4.90 0.93
CA LEU A 122 16.40 4.52 -0.44
C LEU A 122 16.41 5.78 -1.32
N PHE A 123 17.38 5.85 -2.23
CA PHE A 123 17.60 6.96 -3.14
C PHE A 123 17.25 6.51 -4.56
N HIS A 124 16.39 7.27 -5.24
CA HIS A 124 16.08 7.09 -6.64
C HIS A 124 16.51 8.35 -7.41
N SER A 125 17.32 8.16 -8.45
CA SER A 125 17.79 9.23 -9.34
C SER A 125 17.89 8.71 -10.79
N GLY A 126 16.85 8.97 -11.58
CA GLY A 126 16.77 8.58 -13.00
C GLY A 126 16.62 7.07 -13.18
N ARG A 127 17.75 6.36 -13.32
CA ARG A 127 17.77 4.89 -13.39
C ARG A 127 18.49 4.24 -12.22
N ASP A 128 19.15 5.04 -11.39
CA ASP A 128 19.89 4.58 -10.23
C ASP A 128 18.95 4.46 -9.04
N LEU A 129 18.85 3.24 -8.50
CA LEU A 129 18.23 2.96 -7.21
C LEU A 129 19.33 2.50 -6.25
N TRP A 130 19.54 3.25 -5.17
CA TRP A 130 20.44 2.87 -4.09
C TRP A 130 19.66 2.62 -2.82
N GLN A 131 19.82 1.44 -2.23
CA GLN A 131 19.41 1.14 -0.87
C GLN A 131 20.63 1.16 0.04
N TRP A 132 20.49 1.75 1.22
CA TRP A 132 21.53 1.82 2.25
C TRP A 132 20.97 1.26 3.57
N ASP A 133 21.67 0.30 4.16
CA ASP A 133 21.49 -0.16 5.53
C ASP A 133 22.71 0.27 6.35
N SER A 134 22.50 1.21 7.27
CA SER A 134 23.56 1.71 8.16
C SER A 134 23.96 0.75 9.29
N ASP A 135 23.13 -0.23 9.63
CA ASP A 135 23.44 -1.21 10.68
C ASP A 135 24.47 -2.21 10.13
N GLY A 136 24.12 -2.90 9.04
CA GLY A 136 25.01 -3.81 8.33
C GLY A 136 26.14 -3.12 7.55
N HIS A 137 26.10 -1.79 7.41
CA HIS A 137 26.97 -1.00 6.52
C HIS A 137 26.90 -1.48 5.06
N ILE A 138 25.69 -1.78 4.57
CA ILE A 138 25.44 -2.36 3.26
C ILE A 138 24.82 -1.35 2.31
N ALA A 139 25.44 -1.16 1.14
CA ALA A 139 24.90 -0.37 0.05
C ALA A 139 24.56 -1.27 -1.14
N THR A 140 23.28 -1.36 -1.51
CA THR A 140 22.83 -2.11 -2.68
C THR A 140 22.46 -1.15 -3.81
N HIS A 141 23.08 -1.32 -4.97
CA HIS A 141 22.77 -0.57 -6.19
C HIS A 141 21.98 -1.45 -7.15
N THR A 142 20.84 -0.94 -7.63
CA THR A 142 20.03 -1.59 -8.65
C THR A 142 19.84 -0.64 -9.82
N LEU A 143 20.17 -1.09 -11.03
CA LEU A 143 19.91 -0.31 -12.25
C LEU A 143 18.51 -0.63 -12.79
N LEU A 144 17.63 0.38 -12.81
CA LEU A 144 16.28 0.28 -13.34
C LEU A 144 16.28 0.09 -14.88
N PRO A 145 15.20 -0.48 -15.46
CA PRO A 145 15.10 -0.70 -16.91
C PRO A 145 15.28 0.59 -17.72
N ALA A 146 15.76 0.48 -18.95
CA ALA A 146 15.74 1.62 -19.88
C ALA A 146 14.30 2.06 -20.16
N GLY A 147 14.05 3.37 -20.19
CA GLY A 147 12.70 3.94 -20.34
C GLY A 147 11.89 4.02 -19.03
N HIS A 148 12.47 3.70 -17.87
CA HIS A 148 11.84 4.00 -16.58
C HIS A 148 12.01 5.50 -16.27
N HIS A 149 10.90 6.24 -16.36
CA HIS A 149 10.79 7.69 -16.04
C HIS A 149 9.71 7.96 -14.97
N GLY A 150 9.16 6.90 -14.39
CA GLY A 150 8.10 6.97 -13.39
C GLY A 150 8.67 7.09 -11.97
N PRO A 151 7.86 7.57 -11.01
CA PRO A 151 8.21 7.50 -9.59
C PRO A 151 8.41 6.05 -9.17
N MET A 152 9.18 5.86 -8.10
CA MET A 152 9.25 4.58 -7.43
C MET A 152 7.84 4.11 -7.04
N THR A 153 7.41 3.00 -7.65
CA THR A 153 6.11 2.40 -7.41
C THR A 153 6.31 1.00 -6.87
N VAL A 154 5.54 0.64 -5.84
CA VAL A 154 5.43 -0.76 -5.43
C VAL A 154 4.86 -1.55 -6.62
N PRO A 155 5.43 -2.72 -6.99
CA PRO A 155 4.91 -3.55 -8.08
C PRO A 155 3.55 -4.19 -7.73
N THR A 156 2.50 -3.37 -7.63
CA THR A 156 1.14 -3.88 -7.82
C THR A 156 1.07 -4.36 -9.28
N GLY A 157 0.57 -5.59 -9.51
CA GLY A 157 0.49 -6.20 -10.85
C GLY A 157 -0.54 -5.56 -11.79
N ARG A 158 -0.67 -4.23 -11.73
CA ARG A 158 -1.52 -3.39 -12.53
C ARG A 158 -0.67 -2.32 -13.17
N THR A 159 -0.64 -2.32 -14.50
CA THR A 159 -0.42 -1.08 -15.24
C THR A 159 -1.40 -0.04 -14.73
N ALA A 160 -0.91 1.16 -14.43
CA ALA A 160 -1.81 2.31 -14.26
C ALA A 160 -2.69 2.38 -15.51
N PRO A 161 -4.03 2.54 -15.38
CA PRO A 161 -4.89 2.60 -16.55
C PRO A 161 -4.41 3.74 -17.43
N ALA A 162 -4.03 3.43 -18.67
CA ALA A 162 -3.53 4.43 -19.60
C ALA A 162 -4.52 5.59 -19.65
N THR A 163 -4.04 6.79 -19.30
CA THR A 163 -4.87 7.99 -19.25
C THR A 163 -5.50 8.17 -20.61
N SER A 164 -6.79 7.90 -20.72
CA SER A 164 -7.52 8.13 -21.97
C SER A 164 -7.44 9.63 -22.22
N PRO A 165 -6.85 10.09 -23.35
CA PRO A 165 -6.47 11.50 -23.51
C PRO A 165 -7.66 12.47 -23.47
N ASP A 166 -8.87 11.95 -23.60
CA ASP A 166 -10.13 12.71 -23.68
C ASP A 166 -10.81 12.96 -22.31
N LEU A 167 -10.25 12.48 -21.19
CA LEU A 167 -10.91 12.57 -19.87
C LEU A 167 -10.31 13.64 -18.97
N THR A 168 -11.17 14.55 -18.49
CA THR A 168 -10.77 15.56 -17.50
C THR A 168 -10.61 14.95 -16.10
N PRO A 169 -9.79 15.55 -15.20
CA PRO A 169 -9.67 15.10 -13.81
C PRO A 169 -11.03 14.99 -13.08
N GLN A 170 -11.97 15.88 -13.38
CA GLN A 170 -13.33 15.82 -12.84
C GLN A 170 -14.07 14.57 -13.34
N GLN A 171 -14.03 14.27 -14.64
CA GLN A 171 -14.67 13.06 -15.18
C GLN A 171 -14.03 11.77 -14.64
N ILE A 172 -12.73 11.76 -14.36
CA ILE A 172 -12.05 10.63 -13.72
C ILE A 172 -12.52 10.51 -12.26
N ALA A 173 -12.57 11.61 -11.51
CA ALA A 173 -13.07 11.64 -10.13
C ALA A 173 -14.53 11.15 -10.02
N ASP A 174 -15.42 11.64 -10.89
CA ASP A 174 -16.82 11.23 -10.94
C ASP A 174 -16.97 9.73 -11.23
N ARG A 175 -16.15 9.19 -12.16
CA ARG A 175 -16.12 7.74 -12.47
C ARG A 175 -15.60 6.91 -11.31
N LEU A 176 -14.55 7.36 -10.62
CA LEU A 176 -13.99 6.67 -9.45
C LEU A 176 -15.00 6.62 -8.31
N ILE A 177 -15.64 7.74 -7.98
CA ILE A 177 -16.67 7.79 -6.94
C ILE A 177 -17.84 6.88 -7.33
N LYS A 178 -18.37 6.99 -8.55
CA LYS A 178 -19.47 6.14 -9.02
C LYS A 178 -19.13 4.64 -8.97
N ALA A 179 -17.87 4.26 -9.15
CA ALA A 179 -17.42 2.86 -9.07
C ALA A 179 -17.39 2.32 -7.62
N ILE A 180 -17.11 3.17 -6.62
CA ILE A 180 -17.04 2.75 -5.20
C ILE A 180 -18.33 3.03 -4.42
N THR A 181 -19.19 3.97 -4.86
CA THR A 181 -20.46 4.31 -4.20
C THR A 181 -21.38 3.11 -3.88
N PRO A 182 -21.48 2.04 -4.70
CA PRO A 182 -22.29 0.87 -4.36
C PRO A 182 -21.89 0.16 -3.05
N THR A 183 -20.61 0.24 -2.67
CA THR A 183 -20.05 -0.42 -1.48
C THR A 183 -19.54 0.54 -0.41
N THR A 184 -19.47 1.83 -0.73
CA THR A 184 -18.77 2.85 0.07
C THR A 184 -19.59 4.14 0.10
N VAL A 185 -19.75 4.73 1.29
CA VAL A 185 -20.18 6.13 1.45
C VAL A 185 -18.94 7.01 1.34
N VAL A 186 -18.99 8.04 0.50
CA VAL A 186 -17.87 8.96 0.25
C VAL A 186 -18.32 10.37 0.65
N THR A 187 -17.67 10.97 1.64
CA THR A 187 -17.99 12.30 2.16
C THR A 187 -16.73 13.15 2.34
N VAL A 188 -16.92 14.46 2.54
CA VAL A 188 -15.87 15.35 3.05
C VAL A 188 -16.31 15.80 4.43
N ALA A 189 -15.50 15.51 5.44
CA ALA A 189 -15.76 15.87 6.83
C ALA A 189 -15.31 17.32 7.12
N ALA A 190 -15.40 17.73 8.38
CA ALA A 190 -14.86 19.01 8.82
C ALA A 190 -13.35 19.10 8.56
N ASN A 191 -12.86 20.30 8.26
CA ASN A 191 -11.43 20.53 8.06
C ASN A 191 -10.65 20.27 9.36
N ARG A 192 -9.45 19.71 9.25
CA ARG A 192 -8.53 19.48 10.38
C ARG A 192 -7.16 20.08 10.09
N ARG A 193 -6.26 20.08 11.08
CA ARG A 193 -4.82 20.28 10.82
C ARG A 193 -4.05 18.96 10.72
N VAL A 194 -3.03 18.97 9.85
CA VAL A 194 -1.99 17.95 9.68
C VAL A 194 -0.70 18.69 9.31
N ALA A 195 0.44 18.36 9.91
CA ALA A 195 1.71 19.10 9.74
C ALA A 195 1.59 20.63 9.86
N HIS A 196 0.78 21.13 10.81
CA HIS A 196 0.37 22.53 10.99
C HIS A 196 -0.47 23.17 9.87
N ARG A 197 -0.82 22.43 8.82
CA ARG A 197 -1.56 22.93 7.63
C ARG A 197 -3.04 22.57 7.71
N ALA A 198 -3.91 23.48 7.27
CA ALA A 198 -5.33 23.21 7.15
C ALA A 198 -5.60 22.23 5.99
N ALA A 199 -6.30 21.14 6.27
CA ALA A 199 -6.57 20.05 5.33
C ALA A 199 -8.06 19.72 5.27
N TYR A 200 -8.52 19.38 4.07
CA TYR A 200 -9.80 18.71 3.86
C TYR A 200 -9.67 17.25 4.29
N GLU A 201 -10.71 16.67 4.89
CA GLU A 201 -10.74 15.24 5.26
C GLU A 201 -11.75 14.50 4.37
N LEU A 202 -11.27 13.75 3.38
CA LEU A 202 -12.08 12.84 2.58
C LEU A 202 -12.32 11.55 3.39
N VAL A 203 -13.57 11.16 3.59
CA VAL A 203 -13.93 9.96 4.37
C VAL A 203 -14.59 8.91 3.46
N LEU A 204 -14.10 7.69 3.58
CA LEU A 204 -14.60 6.48 2.92
C LEU A 204 -15.13 5.53 4.01
N THR A 205 -16.44 5.35 4.09
CA THR A 205 -17.09 4.45 5.05
C THR A 205 -17.68 3.24 4.31
N PRO A 206 -17.30 2.00 4.65
CA PRO A 206 -17.93 0.81 4.10
C PRO A 206 -19.43 0.77 4.36
N ARG A 207 -20.21 0.26 3.39
CA ARG A 207 -21.67 0.04 3.56
C ARG A 207 -22.00 -1.31 4.20
N ASP A 208 -21.08 -2.26 4.10
CA ASP A 208 -21.22 -3.60 4.66
C ASP A 208 -20.61 -3.63 6.06
N ALA A 209 -21.46 -3.70 7.09
CA ALA A 209 -21.02 -3.70 8.49
C ALA A 209 -20.29 -4.99 8.92
N THR A 210 -20.25 -6.02 8.06
CA THR A 210 -19.51 -7.27 8.36
C THR A 210 -18.02 -7.18 8.05
N THR A 211 -17.53 -6.05 7.51
CA THR A 211 -16.09 -5.76 7.47
C THR A 211 -15.54 -5.26 8.81
N LEU A 212 -14.28 -5.56 9.09
CA LEU A 212 -13.52 -5.02 10.22
C LEU A 212 -13.12 -3.54 10.04
N ILE A 213 -13.27 -2.97 8.84
CA ILE A 213 -12.93 -1.57 8.59
C ILE A 213 -14.16 -0.68 8.86
N GLY A 214 -14.01 0.27 9.79
CA GLY A 214 -15.04 1.27 10.09
C GLY A 214 -14.98 2.49 9.16
N SER A 215 -13.78 3.02 8.90
CA SER A 215 -13.58 4.07 7.89
C SER A 215 -12.13 4.20 7.46
N VAL A 216 -11.92 4.73 6.25
CA VAL A 216 -10.63 5.30 5.81
C VAL A 216 -10.82 6.81 5.68
N ARG A 217 -9.91 7.60 6.24
CA ARG A 217 -9.90 9.06 6.12
C ARG A 217 -8.62 9.51 5.43
N ILE A 218 -8.70 10.47 4.52
CA ILE A 218 -7.56 10.98 3.75
C ILE A 218 -7.53 12.50 3.92
N ALA A 219 -6.48 13.01 4.56
CA ALA A 219 -6.23 14.44 4.73
C ALA A 219 -5.53 14.99 3.47
N VAL A 220 -6.16 15.99 2.83
CA VAL A 220 -5.68 16.65 1.62
C VAL A 220 -5.39 18.12 1.92
N ASP A 221 -4.16 18.57 1.68
CA ASP A 221 -3.73 19.94 1.96
C ASP A 221 -4.61 20.98 1.26
N GLY A 222 -5.11 21.95 2.04
CA GLY A 222 -6.02 22.98 1.54
C GLY A 222 -5.42 23.85 0.44
N SER A 223 -4.09 24.00 0.41
CA SER A 223 -3.35 24.86 -0.52
C SER A 223 -2.77 24.09 -1.72
N THR A 224 -1.95 23.06 -1.50
CA THR A 224 -1.24 22.31 -2.56
C THR A 224 -2.05 21.17 -3.17
N LYS A 225 -3.17 20.79 -2.54
CA LYS A 225 -4.05 19.67 -2.93
C LYS A 225 -3.39 18.29 -2.85
N LEU A 226 -2.24 18.17 -2.19
CA LEU A 226 -1.60 16.88 -1.97
C LEU A 226 -2.23 16.14 -0.79
N PRO A 227 -2.38 14.81 -0.87
CA PRO A 227 -2.55 13.97 0.32
C PRO A 227 -1.37 14.18 1.27
N ILE A 228 -1.68 14.51 2.52
CA ILE A 228 -0.70 14.68 3.61
C ILE A 228 -1.03 13.81 4.83
N GLY A 229 -2.10 13.00 4.75
CA GLY A 229 -2.47 12.05 5.78
C GLY A 229 -3.48 11.01 5.33
N VAL A 230 -3.41 9.83 5.92
CA VAL A 230 -4.37 8.72 5.77
C VAL A 230 -4.57 8.05 7.12
N GLN A 231 -5.80 7.82 7.55
CA GLN A 231 -6.13 7.10 8.77
C GLN A 231 -7.07 5.94 8.42
N VAL A 232 -6.90 4.77 9.03
CA VAL A 232 -7.81 3.62 8.92
C VAL A 232 -8.30 3.25 10.32
N PHE A 233 -9.60 3.34 10.50
CA PHE A 233 -10.29 3.03 11.75
C PHE A 233 -10.90 1.63 11.66
N ALA A 234 -10.72 0.85 12.72
CA ALA A 234 -11.46 -0.39 12.89
C ALA A 234 -12.96 -0.11 13.08
N ARG A 235 -13.80 -1.10 12.79
CA ARG A 235 -15.22 -1.10 13.12
C ARG A 235 -15.38 -0.79 14.62
N ASP A 236 -16.31 0.10 14.94
CA ASP A 236 -16.64 0.56 16.29
C ASP A 236 -15.50 1.20 17.11
N ASN A 237 -14.39 1.62 16.47
CA ASN A 237 -13.26 2.27 17.13
C ASN A 237 -13.13 3.76 16.77
N THR A 238 -12.86 4.60 17.76
CA THR A 238 -12.64 6.05 17.62
C THR A 238 -11.16 6.43 17.43
N SER A 239 -10.23 5.52 17.69
CA SER A 239 -8.80 5.65 17.44
C SER A 239 -8.39 4.92 16.15
N PRO A 240 -7.45 5.45 15.36
CA PRO A 240 -6.99 4.78 14.15
C PRO A 240 -6.16 3.53 14.50
N ALA A 241 -6.41 2.44 13.78
CA ALA A 241 -5.61 1.21 13.84
C ALA A 241 -4.39 1.28 12.90
N ILE A 242 -4.48 2.08 11.84
CA ILE A 242 -3.35 2.55 11.03
C ILE A 242 -3.52 4.06 10.88
N ASP A 243 -2.47 4.85 11.06
CA ASP A 243 -2.47 6.22 10.57
C ASP A 243 -1.10 6.60 10.00
N VAL A 244 -1.20 7.33 8.90
CA VAL A 244 -0.23 7.53 7.84
C VAL A 244 -0.23 8.99 7.33
N SER A 245 0.34 9.95 8.09
CA SER A 245 0.41 11.39 7.85
C SER A 245 1.81 12.06 8.03
N PHE A 246 1.96 13.29 7.56
CA PHE A 246 3.16 14.11 7.83
C PHE A 246 3.11 14.73 9.23
N SER A 247 4.23 14.71 9.95
CA SER A 247 4.46 15.57 11.13
C SER A 247 4.89 16.97 10.70
N GLU A 248 5.71 17.06 9.64
CA GLU A 248 6.26 18.29 9.09
C GLU A 248 6.31 18.18 7.57
N VAL A 249 5.96 19.24 6.84
CA VAL A 249 6.10 19.26 5.37
C VAL A 249 6.44 20.64 4.84
N THR A 250 7.45 20.71 3.97
CA THR A 250 7.93 21.93 3.32
C THR A 250 7.83 21.78 1.80
N PHE A 251 6.94 22.55 1.19
CA PHE A 251 6.74 22.61 -0.27
C PHE A 251 7.78 23.53 -0.94
N ARG A 252 9.04 23.10 -0.90
CA ARG A 252 10.16 23.69 -1.64
C ARG A 252 10.95 22.56 -2.30
N ARG A 253 11.51 22.81 -3.48
CA ARG A 253 12.44 21.89 -4.14
C ARG A 253 13.63 21.60 -3.21
N PRO A 254 13.89 20.33 -2.84
CA PRO A 254 15.08 19.97 -2.08
C PRO A 254 16.36 20.19 -2.91
N PRO A 255 17.49 20.55 -2.27
CA PRO A 255 18.80 20.53 -2.92
C PRO A 255 19.10 19.18 -3.58
N ALA A 256 19.74 19.19 -4.76
CA ALA A 256 20.04 17.99 -5.54
C ALA A 256 20.87 16.93 -4.77
N SER A 257 21.69 17.37 -3.83
CA SER A 257 22.48 16.51 -2.94
C SER A 257 21.65 15.59 -2.04
N ASN A 258 20.34 15.82 -1.88
CA ASN A 258 19.46 14.88 -1.16
C ASN A 258 19.15 13.61 -1.97
N PHE A 259 19.42 13.59 -3.27
CA PHE A 259 19.09 12.47 -4.18
C PHE A 259 20.33 11.70 -4.66
N THR A 260 21.53 12.25 -4.44
CA THR A 260 22.80 11.59 -4.76
C THR A 260 23.29 10.79 -3.55
N PHE A 261 23.42 9.48 -3.71
CA PHE A 261 24.08 8.62 -2.73
C PHE A 261 25.51 8.29 -3.17
N THR A 262 26.42 8.24 -2.20
CA THR A 262 27.77 7.71 -2.35
C THR A 262 28.00 6.80 -1.14
N PRO A 263 28.32 5.50 -1.32
CA PRO A 263 28.61 4.60 -0.21
C PRO A 263 29.69 5.18 0.71
N PRO A 264 29.49 5.21 2.04
CA PRO A 264 30.50 5.72 2.96
C PRO A 264 31.74 4.80 3.01
N PRO A 265 32.91 5.30 3.45
CA PRO A 265 34.11 4.49 3.58
C PRO A 265 33.88 3.24 4.44
N GLY A 266 34.23 2.07 3.91
CA GLY A 266 34.04 0.78 4.59
C GLY A 266 32.70 0.07 4.32
N ALA A 267 31.78 0.68 3.57
CA ALA A 267 30.53 0.04 3.18
C ALA A 267 30.75 -1.18 2.26
N SER A 268 30.00 -2.26 2.52
CA SER A 268 29.87 -3.38 1.59
C SER A 268 28.95 -2.99 0.45
N VAL A 269 29.46 -2.97 -0.79
CA VAL A 269 28.67 -2.59 -1.97
C VAL A 269 28.23 -3.83 -2.76
N HIS A 270 26.92 -4.03 -2.87
CA HIS A 270 26.32 -5.03 -3.76
C HIS A 270 25.75 -4.36 -5.01
N GLN A 271 25.95 -4.97 -6.17
CA GLN A 271 25.30 -4.57 -7.41
C GLN A 271 24.29 -5.63 -7.83
N ASP A 272 23.01 -5.28 -7.72
CA ASP A 272 21.93 -6.07 -8.31
C ASP A 272 21.91 -5.79 -9.80
N GLY A 273 22.15 -6.85 -10.59
CA GLY A 273 22.17 -6.78 -12.04
C GLY A 273 20.87 -6.17 -12.60
N ALA A 274 21.01 -5.33 -13.63
CA ALA A 274 19.92 -4.51 -14.15
C ALA A 274 18.60 -5.28 -14.31
N VAL A 275 17.53 -4.74 -13.72
CA VAL A 275 16.20 -5.35 -13.77
C VAL A 275 15.78 -5.44 -15.23
N LYS A 276 15.67 -6.67 -15.76
CA LYS A 276 15.25 -6.87 -17.14
C LYS A 276 13.78 -6.47 -17.29
N PRO A 277 13.41 -5.61 -18.25
CA PRO A 277 12.01 -5.31 -18.51
C PRO A 277 11.28 -6.60 -18.92
N GLN A 278 10.16 -6.90 -18.27
CA GLN A 278 9.25 -7.96 -18.72
C GLN A 278 8.56 -7.52 -20.01
N GLY A 279 9.17 -7.85 -21.15
CA GLY A 279 8.53 -7.70 -22.46
C GLY A 279 7.42 -8.74 -22.65
N PRO A 280 6.41 -8.45 -23.50
CA PRO A 280 5.40 -9.44 -23.87
C PRO A 280 6.01 -10.47 -24.84
N THR A 281 6.41 -11.63 -24.33
CA THR A 281 7.02 -12.70 -25.14
C THR A 281 5.96 -13.70 -25.63
N SER A 282 5.64 -13.62 -26.92
CA SER A 282 5.04 -14.73 -27.68
C SER A 282 6.15 -15.57 -28.30
N GLU A 283 6.05 -16.91 -28.20
CA GLU A 283 6.75 -17.95 -29.01
C GLU A 283 8.31 -17.92 -28.97
N HIS A 284 9.07 -18.97 -28.65
CA HIS A 284 9.04 -20.43 -28.86
C HIS A 284 10.10 -21.08 -27.90
N PRO A 285 10.39 -22.41 -27.93
CA PRO A 285 9.53 -23.58 -28.05
C PRO A 285 9.72 -24.55 -26.84
N THR A 286 9.06 -25.71 -26.89
CA THR A 286 8.94 -26.71 -25.81
C THR A 286 10.28 -27.27 -25.26
N LYS A 287 10.51 -27.10 -23.95
CA LYS A 287 11.19 -28.08 -23.08
C LYS A 287 10.75 -27.89 -21.63
N GLN A 288 10.18 -28.93 -21.03
CA GLN A 288 9.58 -28.86 -19.70
C GLN A 288 10.63 -28.78 -18.60
N ALA A 289 10.55 -27.73 -17.78
CA ALA A 289 10.92 -27.76 -16.37
C ALA A 289 9.68 -27.26 -15.60
N PRO A 290 9.27 -27.90 -14.49
CA PRO A 290 8.08 -27.49 -13.74
C PRO A 290 8.35 -26.23 -12.92
N GLN A 291 8.36 -25.07 -13.58
CA GLN A 291 8.18 -23.79 -12.91
C GLN A 291 6.72 -23.70 -12.47
N ALA A 292 6.48 -24.00 -11.19
CA ALA A 292 5.22 -23.67 -10.54
C ALA A 292 5.07 -22.14 -10.47
N SER A 293 4.35 -21.57 -11.43
CA SER A 293 3.78 -20.23 -11.27
C SER A 293 3.02 -20.17 -9.93
N PRO A 294 3.16 -19.11 -9.12
CA PRO A 294 2.35 -18.97 -7.92
C PRO A 294 0.87 -19.00 -8.34
N GLU A 295 0.14 -19.96 -7.77
CA GLU A 295 -1.26 -20.21 -8.12
C GLU A 295 -2.07 -18.92 -7.88
N ALA A 296 -2.77 -18.44 -8.91
CA ALA A 296 -3.39 -17.13 -8.86
C ALA A 296 -4.48 -17.10 -7.78
N ALA A 297 -4.38 -16.16 -6.82
CA ALA A 297 -5.27 -16.10 -5.68
C ALA A 297 -6.76 -16.06 -6.10
N THR A 298 -7.54 -16.98 -5.56
CA THR A 298 -8.99 -17.04 -5.71
C THR A 298 -9.61 -15.93 -4.87
N ILE A 299 -10.57 -15.21 -5.43
CA ILE A 299 -11.25 -14.10 -4.77
C ILE A 299 -12.68 -14.53 -4.40
N ILE A 300 -12.97 -14.54 -3.10
CA ILE A 300 -14.25 -14.92 -2.52
C ILE A 300 -14.95 -13.65 -2.03
N GLY A 301 -16.26 -13.54 -2.27
CA GLY A 301 -17.04 -12.35 -1.93
C GLY A 301 -16.77 -11.16 -2.87
N SER A 302 -16.98 -9.94 -2.35
CA SER A 302 -16.74 -8.69 -3.08
C SER A 302 -16.70 -7.50 -2.12
N GLY A 303 -16.32 -6.32 -2.59
CA GLY A 303 -16.37 -5.12 -1.75
C GLY A 303 -15.33 -5.15 -0.62
N TRP A 304 -15.68 -4.60 0.54
CA TRP A 304 -14.85 -4.57 1.75
C TRP A 304 -14.75 -5.93 2.45
N THR A 305 -15.66 -6.84 2.15
CA THR A 305 -15.74 -8.21 2.71
C THR A 305 -15.11 -9.25 1.78
N THR A 306 -14.27 -8.80 0.85
CA THR A 306 -13.47 -9.68 -0.02
C THR A 306 -12.48 -10.51 0.80
N ILE A 307 -12.47 -11.81 0.56
CA ILE A 307 -11.48 -12.76 1.09
C ILE A 307 -10.60 -13.22 -0.08
N ALA A 308 -9.29 -13.10 0.07
CA ALA A 308 -8.32 -13.73 -0.81
C ALA A 308 -7.99 -15.14 -0.30
N GLU A 309 -8.18 -16.13 -1.15
CA GLU A 309 -7.73 -17.52 -0.96
C GLU A 309 -6.50 -17.77 -1.85
N TYR A 310 -5.46 -18.41 -1.29
CA TYR A 310 -4.35 -18.95 -2.08
C TYR A 310 -3.81 -20.22 -1.45
N ARG A 311 -3.14 -21.06 -2.25
CA ARG A 311 -2.36 -22.19 -1.71
C ARG A 311 -0.91 -21.79 -1.47
N ALA A 312 -0.37 -22.22 -0.35
CA ALA A 312 1.01 -22.00 0.05
C ALA A 312 1.61 -23.31 0.59
N THR A 313 2.81 -23.62 0.12
CA THR A 313 3.58 -24.75 0.66
C THR A 313 4.02 -24.47 2.11
N PRO A 314 4.30 -25.50 2.93
CA PRO A 314 4.84 -25.32 4.28
C PRO A 314 6.09 -24.44 4.32
N ALA A 315 6.95 -24.50 3.29
CA ALA A 315 8.13 -23.63 3.16
C ALA A 315 7.78 -22.16 2.90
N GLN A 316 6.77 -21.88 2.07
CA GLN A 316 6.27 -20.50 1.86
C GLN A 316 5.59 -19.95 3.12
N ILE A 317 4.79 -20.78 3.80
CA ILE A 317 4.16 -20.43 5.07
C ILE A 317 5.25 -20.11 6.11
N ALA A 318 6.20 -21.02 6.35
CA ALA A 318 7.30 -20.81 7.29
C ALA A 318 8.15 -19.58 6.95
N LYS A 319 8.38 -19.28 5.67
CA LYS A 319 9.10 -18.08 5.24
C LYS A 319 8.30 -16.78 5.49
N ALA A 320 6.99 -16.80 5.27
CA ALA A 320 6.14 -15.61 5.41
C ALA A 320 5.76 -15.32 6.87
N GLY A 321 5.49 -16.37 7.65
CA GLY A 321 5.02 -16.26 9.02
C GLY A 321 6.07 -16.53 10.09
N GLY A 322 7.25 -17.07 9.74
CA GLY A 322 8.41 -17.18 10.63
C GLY A 322 8.08 -17.72 12.04
N PRO A 323 8.65 -17.12 13.11
CA PRO A 323 8.29 -17.46 14.49
C PRO A 323 6.84 -17.13 14.86
N LEU A 324 6.19 -16.15 14.22
CA LEU A 324 4.83 -15.70 14.52
C LEU A 324 3.80 -16.83 14.35
N LEU A 325 4.00 -17.74 13.39
CA LEU A 325 3.15 -18.93 13.18
C LEU A 325 2.96 -19.77 14.46
N SER A 326 3.99 -19.85 15.31
CA SER A 326 3.90 -20.60 16.57
C SER A 326 3.00 -19.91 17.61
N GLN A 327 2.91 -18.58 17.54
CA GLN A 327 2.09 -17.72 18.41
C GLN A 327 0.65 -17.57 17.92
N LEU A 328 0.36 -17.90 16.65
CA LEU A 328 -1.00 -17.86 16.12
C LEU A 328 -1.91 -18.86 16.83
N LYS A 329 -3.15 -18.42 17.07
CA LYS A 329 -4.20 -19.18 17.75
C LYS A 329 -4.51 -20.45 16.97
N ALA A 330 -4.34 -21.61 17.59
CA ALA A 330 -4.76 -22.89 17.00
C ALA A 330 -6.29 -22.95 16.96
N VAL A 331 -6.85 -23.33 15.80
CA VAL A 331 -8.29 -23.31 15.51
C VAL A 331 -8.68 -24.53 14.68
N SER A 332 -9.95 -24.93 14.75
CA SER A 332 -10.47 -26.07 14.01
C SER A 332 -11.95 -25.92 13.66
N GLY A 333 -12.39 -26.64 12.63
CA GLY A 333 -13.78 -26.70 12.19
C GLY A 333 -14.02 -27.76 11.11
N PRO A 334 -15.19 -27.78 10.44
CA PRO A 334 -15.49 -28.74 9.37
C PRO A 334 -14.50 -28.70 8.18
N TRP A 335 -13.81 -27.58 8.02
CA TRP A 335 -12.76 -27.34 7.04
C TRP A 335 -11.39 -27.94 7.40
N GLY A 336 -11.18 -28.38 8.65
CA GLY A 336 -9.93 -28.98 9.13
C GLY A 336 -9.37 -28.28 10.39
N HIS A 337 -8.04 -28.30 10.51
CA HIS A 337 -7.27 -27.63 11.56
C HIS A 337 -6.38 -26.54 10.94
N GLY A 338 -5.99 -25.55 11.75
CA GLY A 338 -5.13 -24.47 11.28
C GLY A 338 -4.76 -23.44 12.35
N ARG A 339 -4.21 -22.33 11.88
CA ARG A 339 -3.70 -21.20 12.66
C ARG A 339 -4.38 -19.90 12.23
N LEU A 340 -4.85 -19.13 13.20
CA LEU A 340 -5.55 -17.87 12.98
C LEU A 340 -4.72 -16.68 13.50
N LEU A 341 -4.59 -15.67 12.65
CA LEU A 341 -4.19 -14.31 12.95
C LEU A 341 -5.47 -13.44 12.97
N GLU A 342 -5.70 -12.72 14.05
CA GLU A 342 -6.75 -11.71 14.17
C GLU A 342 -6.09 -10.36 14.49
N SER A 343 -6.63 -9.26 13.96
CA SER A 343 -6.16 -7.90 14.22
C SER A 343 -7.33 -6.93 14.15
N ALA A 344 -7.10 -5.66 14.48
CA ALA A 344 -8.11 -4.61 14.41
C ALA A 344 -8.71 -4.38 13.00
N LEU A 345 -8.01 -4.75 11.91
CA LEU A 345 -8.44 -4.44 10.52
C LEU A 345 -8.52 -5.65 9.58
N LEU A 346 -7.84 -6.76 9.90
CA LEU A 346 -7.81 -7.97 9.08
C LEU A 346 -7.73 -9.24 9.92
N SER A 347 -8.23 -10.32 9.34
CA SER A 347 -8.01 -11.69 9.82
C SER A 347 -7.30 -12.50 8.73
N ALA A 348 -6.49 -13.48 9.13
CA ALA A 348 -5.90 -14.47 8.22
C ALA A 348 -5.90 -15.86 8.85
N LEU A 349 -6.39 -16.85 8.11
CA LEU A 349 -6.45 -18.27 8.46
C LEU A 349 -5.47 -19.04 7.56
N VAL A 350 -4.53 -19.75 8.16
CA VAL A 350 -3.66 -20.73 7.51
C VAL A 350 -4.13 -22.12 7.91
N THR A 351 -4.58 -22.94 6.97
CA THR A 351 -5.02 -24.31 7.23
C THR A 351 -3.86 -25.30 7.09
N ASP A 352 -3.93 -26.43 7.80
CA ASP A 352 -2.88 -27.45 7.78
C ASP A 352 -2.77 -28.17 6.40
N ASP A 353 -3.79 -28.06 5.54
CA ASP A 353 -3.78 -28.50 4.14
C ASP A 353 -3.21 -27.47 3.15
N GLY A 354 -2.60 -26.39 3.65
CA GLY A 354 -1.85 -25.40 2.88
C GLY A 354 -2.71 -24.35 2.16
N ARG A 355 -4.00 -24.21 2.49
CA ARG A 355 -4.80 -23.05 2.05
C ARG A 355 -4.61 -21.88 3.01
N VAL A 356 -4.61 -20.67 2.47
CA VAL A 356 -4.56 -19.43 3.23
C VAL A 356 -5.71 -18.53 2.80
N PHE A 357 -6.52 -18.10 3.77
CA PHE A 357 -7.64 -17.20 3.58
C PHE A 357 -7.36 -15.90 4.35
N ALA A 358 -7.42 -14.74 3.70
CA ALA A 358 -7.19 -13.45 4.35
C ALA A 358 -8.17 -12.38 3.86
N GLY A 359 -8.65 -11.54 4.78
CA GLY A 359 -9.57 -10.45 4.45
C GLY A 359 -9.86 -9.52 5.62
N ALA A 360 -10.48 -8.38 5.32
CA ALA A 360 -10.93 -7.41 6.33
C ALA A 360 -12.28 -7.84 6.94
N VAL A 361 -12.34 -9.06 7.47
CA VAL A 361 -13.55 -9.73 7.95
C VAL A 361 -13.30 -10.48 9.26
N ASP A 362 -14.35 -10.71 10.03
CA ASP A 362 -14.31 -11.55 11.24
C ASP A 362 -13.92 -13.01 10.89
N ALA A 363 -13.27 -13.72 11.82
CA ALA A 363 -12.77 -15.08 11.60
C ALA A 363 -13.84 -16.11 11.17
N SER A 364 -15.10 -15.90 11.57
CA SER A 364 -16.25 -16.71 11.16
C SER A 364 -16.47 -16.71 9.64
N ALA A 365 -16.20 -15.59 8.96
CA ALA A 365 -16.29 -15.50 7.51
C ALA A 365 -15.18 -16.30 6.82
N LEU A 366 -13.96 -16.32 7.39
CA LEU A 366 -12.87 -17.16 6.91
C LEU A 366 -13.18 -18.65 7.07
N TYR A 367 -13.80 -19.06 8.18
CA TYR A 367 -14.24 -20.45 8.39
C TYR A 367 -15.35 -20.87 7.41
N ALA A 368 -16.29 -19.97 7.11
CA ALA A 368 -17.34 -20.23 6.11
C ALA A 368 -16.73 -20.41 4.71
N ALA A 369 -15.78 -19.55 4.33
CA ALA A 369 -15.03 -19.66 3.08
C ALA A 369 -14.26 -21.00 3.01
N ALA A 370 -13.45 -21.32 4.03
CA ALA A 370 -12.66 -22.55 4.11
C ALA A 370 -13.51 -23.84 4.11
N THR A 371 -14.76 -23.77 4.59
CA THR A 371 -15.71 -24.90 4.54
C THR A 371 -16.30 -25.08 3.14
N THR A 372 -16.56 -23.98 2.44
CA THR A 372 -17.19 -23.99 1.11
C THR A 372 -16.17 -24.33 0.01
N HIS A 373 -14.91 -23.93 0.19
CA HIS A 373 -13.80 -24.13 -0.74
C HIS A 373 -12.88 -25.30 -0.28
N LYS A 374 -13.48 -26.45 0.04
CA LYS A 374 -12.76 -27.64 0.53
C LYS A 374 -12.34 -28.58 -0.60
#